data_AF-A0A7C5G516-F1
#
_entry.id   AF-A0A7C5G516-F1
#
_cell.length_a   1.000
_cell.length_b   1.000
_cell.length_c   1.000
_cell.angle_alpha   90.00
_cell.angle_beta   90.00
_cell.angle_gamma   90.00
#
_symmetry.space_group_name_H-M   'P 1'
#
loop_
_entity.id
_entity.type
_entity.pdbx_description
1 polymer ?
#
loop_
_entity_poly.entity_id
_entity_poly.type
_entity_poly.pdbx_seq_one_letter_code
_entity_poly.pdbx_strand_id
1 'polypeptide(L)'
;MYFVHLGLKQNTEEEIKQNGHKLEKKGDTLDRISEISKIISTNKSYSKFNDLIGEHEELIASAIDKKPVKQERFRNFNGEIKSLGAWGGDFLLASSNEGEDYVNKYFKKNGVSTIIKFDDMVL
;
A
#
# COMPACT_ATOMS: atom_id res chain seq x y z
N MET A 1 4.90 10.77 -4.97
CA MET A 1 4.31 9.42 -4.76
C MET A 1 4.43 8.63 -6.05
N TYR A 2 4.41 7.29 -5.97
CA TYR A 2 4.63 6.42 -7.11
C TYR A 2 3.72 5.19 -7.05
N PHE A 3 3.23 4.78 -8.22
CA PHE A 3 2.61 3.48 -8.43
C PHE A 3 3.68 2.51 -8.89
N VAL A 4 3.84 1.40 -8.18
CA VAL A 4 4.87 0.41 -8.46
C VAL A 4 4.18 -0.91 -8.79
N HIS A 5 4.45 -1.44 -9.99
CA HIS A 5 3.84 -2.68 -10.49
C HIS A 5 4.74 -3.86 -10.15
N LEU A 6 4.25 -4.81 -9.34
CA LEU A 6 5.03 -5.95 -8.85
C LEU A 6 5.16 -7.09 -9.88
N GLY A 7 4.36 -7.07 -10.95
CA GLY A 7 4.29 -8.16 -11.92
C GLY A 7 3.64 -9.43 -11.37
N LEU A 8 3.00 -9.35 -10.20
CA LEU A 8 2.33 -10.47 -9.54
C LEU A 8 0.83 -10.37 -9.77
N LYS A 9 0.36 -11.04 -10.82
CA LYS A 9 -1.07 -11.10 -11.10
C LYS A 9 -1.78 -11.86 -9.98
N GLN A 10 -2.76 -11.21 -9.36
CA GLN A 10 -3.54 -11.78 -8.26
C GLN A 10 -4.98 -11.98 -8.71
N ASN A 11 -5.57 -13.13 -8.38
CA ASN A 11 -6.98 -13.39 -8.65
C ASN A 11 -7.84 -12.70 -7.57
N THR A 12 -8.46 -11.58 -7.94
CA THR A 12 -9.28 -10.78 -7.03
C THR A 12 -10.45 -11.58 -6.45
N GLU A 13 -11.07 -12.46 -7.26
CA GLU A 13 -12.22 -13.25 -6.80
C GLU A 13 -11.82 -14.26 -5.73
N GLU A 14 -10.66 -14.91 -5.90
CA GLU A 14 -10.11 -15.84 -4.90
C GLU A 14 -9.72 -15.12 -3.61
N GLU A 15 -9.08 -13.96 -3.71
CA GLU A 15 -8.69 -13.17 -2.53
C GLU A 15 -9.91 -12.71 -1.72
N ILE A 16 -10.98 -12.27 -2.38
CA ILE A 16 -12.22 -11.90 -1.71
C ILE A 16 -12.85 -13.13 -1.02
N LYS A 17 -12.92 -14.28 -1.70
CA LYS A 17 -13.46 -15.51 -1.10
C LYS A 17 -12.67 -15.95 0.12
N GLN A 18 -11.34 -15.88 0.04
CA GLN A 18 -10.44 -16.34 1.11
C GLN A 18 -10.38 -15.37 2.30
N ASN A 19 -10.44 -14.06 2.06
CA ASN A 19 -10.10 -13.06 3.07
C ASN A 19 -11.23 -12.09 3.42
N GLY A 20 -12.25 -11.92 2.55
CA GLY A 20 -13.33 -10.95 2.76
C GLY A 20 -14.09 -11.16 4.07
N HIS A 21 -14.44 -12.42 4.37
CA HIS A 21 -15.14 -12.78 5.61
C HIS A 21 -14.33 -12.53 6.89
N LYS A 22 -13.00 -12.39 6.80
CA LYS A 22 -12.14 -12.09 7.96
C LYS A 22 -12.21 -10.61 8.33
N LEU A 23 -12.30 -9.74 7.32
CA LEU A 23 -12.48 -8.30 7.50
C LEU A 23 -13.85 -7.97 8.12
N GLU A 24 -14.90 -8.64 7.65
CA GLU A 24 -16.28 -8.44 8.16
C GLU A 24 -16.43 -8.77 9.65
N LYS A 25 -15.63 -9.70 10.17
CA LYS A 25 -15.66 -10.08 11.59
C LYS A 25 -14.96 -9.08 12.51
N LYS A 26 -14.28 -8.07 11.96
CA LYS A 26 -13.52 -7.06 12.72
C LYS A 26 -14.14 -5.67 12.54
N GLY A 27 -15.33 -5.46 13.11
CA GLY A 27 -16.09 -4.19 13.01
C GLY A 27 -15.24 -2.96 13.33
N ASP A 28 -14.53 -2.95 14.46
CA ASP A 28 -13.66 -1.83 14.86
C ASP A 28 -12.54 -1.55 13.84
N THR A 29 -12.05 -2.58 13.15
CA THR A 29 -11.03 -2.43 12.09
C THR A 29 -11.62 -1.74 10.87
N LEU A 30 -12.85 -2.09 10.48
CA LEU A 30 -13.54 -1.45 9.35
C LEU A 30 -13.84 0.02 9.62
N ASP A 31 -14.29 0.34 10.83
CA ASP A 31 -14.54 1.72 11.26
C ASP A 31 -13.26 2.54 11.21
N ARG A 32 -12.15 1.99 11.72
CA ARG A 32 -10.85 2.66 11.70
C ARG A 32 -10.31 2.87 10.28
N ILE A 33 -10.41 1.88 9.39
CA ILE A 33 -10.02 2.02 7.98
C ILE A 33 -10.85 3.10 7.28
N SER A 34 -12.15 3.16 7.58
CA SER A 34 -13.06 4.18 7.04
C SER A 34 -12.69 5.58 7.53
N GLU A 35 -12.33 5.71 8.81
CA GLU A 35 -11.83 6.95 9.39
C GLU A 35 -10.51 7.39 8.75
N ILE A 36 -9.54 6.49 8.63
CA ILE A 36 -8.25 6.75 7.97
C ILE A 36 -8.48 7.32 6.56
N SER A 37 -9.39 6.72 5.79
CA SER A 37 -9.70 7.18 4.43
C SER A 37 -10.26 8.61 4.40
N LYS A 38 -11.12 8.98 5.37
CA LYS A 38 -11.64 10.35 5.51
C LYS A 38 -10.57 11.35 5.93
N ILE A 39 -9.64 10.94 6.79
CA ILE A 39 -8.53 11.81 7.21
C ILE A 39 -7.56 12.02 6.04
N ILE A 40 -7.20 10.96 5.31
CA ILE A 40 -6.32 11.05 4.14
C ILE A 40 -6.87 12.02 3.09
N SER A 41 -8.19 12.03 2.84
CA SER A 41 -8.79 12.88 1.81
C SER A 41 -8.75 14.38 2.11
N THR A 42 -8.52 14.77 3.37
CA THR A 42 -8.51 16.17 3.81
C THR A 42 -7.14 16.62 4.34
N ASN A 43 -6.26 15.67 4.65
CA ASN A 43 -4.94 15.92 5.19
C ASN A 43 -3.95 16.42 4.11
N LYS A 44 -3.13 17.40 4.49
CA LYS A 44 -2.04 17.94 3.66
C LYS A 44 -0.63 17.66 4.20
N SER A 45 -0.51 17.05 5.38
CA SER A 45 0.78 16.71 5.98
C SER A 45 1.32 15.41 5.42
N TYR A 46 2.52 15.45 4.83
CA TYR A 46 3.23 14.28 4.33
C TYR A 46 3.48 13.24 5.44
N SER A 47 3.96 13.68 6.60
CA SER A 47 4.22 12.77 7.73
C SER A 47 2.94 12.06 8.15
N LYS A 48 1.85 12.83 8.30
CA LYS A 48 0.56 12.27 8.70
C LYS A 48 -0.01 11.32 7.64
N PHE A 49 0.19 11.63 6.37
CA PHE A 49 -0.21 10.75 5.27
C PHE A 49 0.53 9.41 5.35
N ASN A 50 1.86 9.44 5.53
CA ASN A 50 2.65 8.23 5.69
C ASN A 50 2.20 7.40 6.92
N ASP A 51 2.00 8.05 8.07
CA ASP A 51 1.51 7.35 9.27
C ASP A 51 0.18 6.64 8.99
N LEU A 52 -0.75 7.32 8.32
CA LEU A 52 -2.09 6.80 8.01
C LEU A 52 -2.09 5.66 6.99
N ILE A 53 -1.28 5.74 5.93
CA ILE A 53 -1.20 4.64 4.96
C ILE A 53 -0.48 3.42 5.53
N GLY A 54 0.49 3.63 6.41
CA GLY A 54 1.16 2.57 7.17
C GLY A 54 0.19 1.88 8.13
N GLU A 55 -0.52 2.65 8.95
CA GLU A 55 -1.56 2.14 9.84
C GLU A 55 -2.63 1.35 9.07
N HIS A 56 -3.09 1.89 7.93
CA HIS A 56 -4.05 1.19 7.09
C HIS A 56 -3.49 -0.15 6.59
N GLU A 57 -2.25 -0.19 6.13
CA GLU A 57 -1.62 -1.44 5.68
C GLU A 57 -1.53 -2.47 6.82
N GLU A 58 -1.13 -2.06 8.02
CA GLU A 58 -1.05 -2.93 9.19
C GLU A 58 -2.41 -3.48 9.61
N LEU A 59 -3.44 -2.64 9.66
CA LEU A 59 -4.80 -3.05 10.00
C LEU A 59 -5.35 -4.09 9.03
N ILE A 60 -5.16 -3.87 7.72
CA ILE A 60 -5.56 -4.83 6.69
C ILE A 60 -4.77 -6.12 6.81
N ALA A 61 -3.44 -6.02 6.89
CA ALA A 61 -2.56 -7.19 6.99
C ALA A 61 -2.92 -8.05 8.21
N SER A 62 -3.17 -7.42 9.36
CA SER A 62 -3.66 -8.08 10.58
C SER A 62 -5.07 -8.67 10.41
N ALA A 63 -5.96 -8.03 9.66
CA ALA A 63 -7.31 -8.53 9.42
C ALA A 63 -7.31 -9.81 8.57
N ILE A 64 -6.40 -9.94 7.61
CA ILE A 64 -6.35 -11.05 6.66
C ILE A 64 -5.22 -12.06 6.95
N ASP A 65 -4.54 -11.92 8.09
CA ASP A 65 -3.40 -12.74 8.53
C ASP A 65 -2.21 -12.74 7.53
N LYS A 66 -1.96 -11.60 6.89
CA LYS A 66 -0.80 -11.38 6.02
C LYS A 66 0.22 -10.43 6.69
N LYS A 67 1.41 -10.33 6.11
CA LYS A 67 2.40 -9.33 6.50
C LYS A 67 2.25 -8.09 5.62
N PRO A 68 2.47 -6.87 6.15
CA PRO A 68 2.58 -5.68 5.31
C PRO A 68 3.65 -5.85 4.23
N VAL A 69 3.36 -5.45 2.99
CA VAL A 69 4.30 -5.66 1.86
C VAL A 69 5.65 -4.99 2.09
N LYS A 70 5.70 -3.85 2.80
CA LYS A 70 6.94 -3.21 3.21
C LYS A 70 7.78 -4.12 4.10
N GLN A 71 7.16 -4.75 5.09
CA GLN A 71 7.83 -5.67 6.00
C GLN A 71 8.24 -6.97 5.31
N GLU A 72 7.53 -7.40 4.27
CA GLU A 72 7.86 -8.62 3.55
C GLU A 72 8.98 -8.42 2.51
N ARG A 73 8.88 -7.36 1.70
CA ARG A 73 9.71 -7.20 0.48
C ARG A 73 10.56 -5.94 0.45
N PHE A 74 10.20 -4.90 1.20
CA PHE A 74 10.79 -3.56 1.04
C PHE A 74 11.18 -2.93 2.38
N ARG A 75 11.72 -3.74 3.31
CA ARG A 75 12.00 -3.33 4.71
C ARG A 75 12.84 -2.07 4.83
N ASN A 76 13.77 -1.88 3.88
CA ASN A 76 14.73 -0.79 3.88
C ASN A 76 14.28 0.41 3.01
N PHE A 77 13.02 0.47 2.59
CA PHE A 77 12.51 1.60 1.82
C PHE A 77 12.34 2.81 2.74
N ASN A 78 13.01 3.89 2.39
CA ASN A 78 12.91 5.17 3.10
C ASN A 78 11.68 5.91 2.60
N GLY A 79 10.58 5.71 3.32
CA GLY A 79 9.25 6.10 2.91
C GLY A 79 8.21 5.16 3.49
N GLU A 80 6.99 5.22 2.99
CA GLU A 80 5.93 4.30 3.36
C GLU A 80 5.33 3.62 2.12
N ILE A 81 4.87 2.38 2.31
CA ILE A 81 4.32 1.55 1.25
C ILE A 81 2.97 0.99 1.68
N LYS A 82 2.02 1.05 0.76
CA LYS A 82 0.69 0.49 0.92
C LYS A 82 0.30 -0.36 -0.28
N SER A 83 -0.33 -1.52 -0.06
CA SER A 83 -0.86 -2.36 -1.13
C SER A 83 -2.07 -1.71 -1.81
N LEU A 84 -2.21 -1.89 -3.13
CA LEU A 84 -3.38 -1.47 -3.90
C LEU A 84 -4.11 -2.69 -4.49
N GLY A 85 -5.42 -2.58 -4.64
CA GLY A 85 -6.26 -3.68 -5.14
C GLY A 85 -6.45 -4.81 -4.12
N ALA A 86 -6.43 -6.06 -4.58
CA ALA A 86 -6.68 -7.27 -3.78
C ALA A 86 -5.52 -7.67 -2.82
N TRP A 87 -4.95 -6.68 -2.12
CA TRP A 87 -4.00 -6.86 -1.01
C TRP A 87 -2.75 -7.70 -1.34
N GLY A 88 -1.87 -7.16 -2.20
CA GLY A 88 -0.50 -7.66 -2.37
C GLY A 88 -0.12 -8.11 -3.79
N GLY A 89 -0.96 -7.83 -4.78
CA GLY A 89 -0.78 -8.30 -6.15
C GLY A 89 -0.15 -7.25 -7.03
N ASP A 90 -0.95 -6.69 -7.93
CA ASP A 90 -0.45 -6.06 -9.13
C ASP A 90 0.29 -4.74 -8.83
N PHE A 91 -0.30 -3.86 -8.03
CA PHE A 91 0.27 -2.55 -7.72
C PHE A 91 0.40 -2.29 -6.22
N LEU A 92 1.41 -1.49 -5.86
CA LEU A 92 1.51 -0.81 -4.57
C LEU A 92 1.66 0.70 -4.77
N LEU A 93 1.28 1.45 -3.73
CA LEU A 93 1.59 2.86 -3.59
C LEU A 93 2.88 2.99 -2.78
N ALA A 94 3.84 3.74 -3.30
CA ALA A 94 5.07 4.12 -2.59
C ALA A 94 5.10 5.63 -2.38
N SER A 95 5.32 6.05 -1.13
CA SER A 95 5.47 7.45 -0.72
C SER A 95 6.87 7.67 -0.16
N SER A 96 7.63 8.60 -0.73
CA SER A 96 9.00 8.93 -0.29
C SER A 96 9.34 10.37 -0.64
N ASN A 97 10.13 11.02 0.23
CA ASN A 97 10.68 12.37 0.03
C ASN A 97 12.14 12.36 -0.46
N GLU A 98 12.74 11.19 -0.69
CA GLU A 98 14.14 11.06 -1.13
C GLU A 98 14.35 11.38 -2.63
N GLY A 99 13.28 11.76 -3.33
CA GLY A 99 13.31 12.06 -4.76
C GLY A 99 13.19 10.84 -5.68
N GLU A 100 13.02 11.12 -6.96
CA GLU A 100 12.75 10.12 -8.00
C GLU A 100 13.90 9.14 -8.22
N ASP A 101 15.14 9.63 -8.19
CA ASP A 101 16.33 8.80 -8.39
C ASP A 101 16.45 7.71 -7.32
N TYR A 102 16.17 8.07 -6.05
CA TYR A 102 16.17 7.13 -4.95
C TYR A 102 15.12 6.04 -5.17
N VAL A 103 13.88 6.44 -5.43
CA VAL A 103 12.75 5.52 -5.59
C VAL A 103 13.00 4.56 -6.75
N ASN A 104 13.43 5.08 -7.90
CA ASN A 104 13.74 4.27 -9.07
C ASN A 104 14.87 3.27 -8.79
N LYS A 105 15.99 3.73 -8.21
CA LYS A 105 17.13 2.84 -7.89
C LYS A 105 16.74 1.77 -6.88
N TYR A 106 15.95 2.13 -5.86
CA TYR A 106 15.51 1.20 -4.84
C TYR A 106 14.66 0.08 -5.42
N PHE A 107 13.58 0.40 -6.15
CA PHE A 107 12.68 -0.62 -6.69
C PHE A 107 13.34 -1.46 -7.79
N LYS A 108 14.15 -0.85 -8.67
CA LYS A 108 14.92 -1.59 -9.69
C LYS A 108 15.90 -2.58 -9.07
N LYS A 109 16.59 -2.19 -7.99
CA LYS A 109 17.48 -3.10 -7.23
C LYS A 109 16.71 -4.26 -6.58
N ASN A 110 15.43 -4.07 -6.27
CA ASN A 110 14.55 -5.10 -5.73
C ASN A 110 13.77 -5.88 -6.82
N GLY A 111 14.20 -5.80 -8.08
CA GLY A 111 13.63 -6.57 -9.19
C GLY A 111 12.30 -6.03 -9.72
N VAL A 112 11.96 -4.77 -9.41
CA VAL A 112 10.74 -4.12 -9.89
C VAL A 112 11.09 -2.99 -10.84
N SER A 113 10.69 -3.12 -12.11
CA SER A 113 11.08 -2.20 -13.18
C SER A 113 10.04 -1.12 -13.48
N THR A 114 8.76 -1.40 -13.27
CA THR A 114 7.66 -0.51 -13.62
C THR A 114 7.30 0.36 -12.42
N ILE A 115 7.76 1.61 -12.45
CA ILE A 115 7.53 2.63 -11.43
C ILE A 115 6.98 3.86 -12.15
N ILE A 116 5.76 4.26 -11.82
CA ILE A 116 5.02 5.34 -12.47
C ILE A 116 4.81 6.44 -11.44
N LYS A 117 5.11 7.71 -11.76
CA LYS A 117 4.79 8.79 -10.83
C LYS A 117 3.28 8.93 -10.69
N PHE A 118 2.87 9.35 -9.51
CA PHE A 118 1.46 9.61 -9.25
C PHE A 118 0.87 10.64 -10.23
N ASP A 119 1.60 11.73 -10.49
CA ASP A 119 1.17 12.81 -11.37
C ASP A 119 1.05 12.39 -12.85
N ASP A 120 1.71 11.30 -13.27
CA ASP A 120 1.60 10.78 -14.63
C ASP A 120 0.34 9.91 -14.82
N MET A 121 -0.31 9.51 -13.73
CA MET A 121 -1.50 8.64 -13.73
C MET A 121 -2.80 9.38 -13.38
N VAL A 122 -2.70 10.53 -12.72
CA VAL A 122 -3.87 11.32 -12.33
C VAL A 122 -4.18 12.34 -13.41
N LEU A 123 -5.38 12.24 -13.98
CA LEU A 123 -5.95 13.15 -14.98
C LEU A 123 -6.55 14.41 -14.36
#